data_AF-A0A943NX34-F1
#
_entry.id   AF-A0A943NX34-F1
#
_cell.length_a   1.000
_cell.length_b   1.000
_cell.length_c   1.000
_cell.angle_alpha   90.00
_cell.angle_beta   90.00
_cell.angle_gamma   90.00
#
_symmetry.space_group_name_H-M   'P 1'
#
loop_
_entity.id
_entity.type
_entity.pdbx_description
1 polymer ?
#
loop_
_entity_poly.entity_id
_entity_poly.type
_entity_poly.pdbx_seq_one_letter_code
_entity_poly.pdbx_strand_id
1 'polypeptide(L)'
;MDLAMAQRLVDRRRAAGLSQEALAAQLGVSRQAVSKWERSESSPDTDNLIALAALYGVSLDELLYGEAASDVDTSADDDVDANNYDETEGTESSTEHVDPDGKPLVDISLARGIHVVDPNKGEEVHVGWSGIHVANERKGEEVHVGPGGLHIDTLEDDGHSVRTNGDGTVTIDGETFSSWKEAHDKLDHHGKHFHTKIGRAWNEFPFPALVVLAYLALGIICGTWGMGLFLVFLIPVYEAMGDFIDRHHLSKLIGVVCATAAIAWFLYMWLCLAQPHPAWVILITIPFIEALMCWCRKQWKRRKQA
;
A
#
# COMPACT_ATOMS: atom_id res chain seq x y z
N MET A 1 -8.42 10.00 -31.92
CA MET A 1 -7.58 10.77 -32.86
C MET A 1 -8.51 11.57 -33.74
N ASP A 2 -8.23 12.85 -33.92
CA ASP A 2 -9.07 13.73 -34.76
C ASP A 2 -8.64 13.66 -36.21
N LEU A 3 -9.59 13.90 -37.12
CA LEU A 3 -9.37 13.83 -38.57
C LEU A 3 -8.25 14.78 -39.04
N ALA A 4 -8.11 15.93 -38.37
CA ALA A 4 -7.05 16.91 -38.65
C ALA A 4 -5.64 16.35 -38.36
N MET A 5 -5.49 15.63 -37.24
CA MET A 5 -4.23 14.97 -36.89
C MET A 5 -3.90 13.84 -37.86
N ALA A 6 -4.91 13.06 -38.29
CA ALA A 6 -4.74 11.99 -39.27
C ALA A 6 -4.25 12.54 -40.63
N GLN A 7 -4.79 13.68 -41.06
CA GLN A 7 -4.37 14.34 -42.29
C GLN A 7 -2.92 14.85 -42.19
N ARG A 8 -2.53 15.46 -41.07
CA ARG A 8 -1.14 15.90 -40.84
C ARG A 8 -0.14 14.76 -40.90
N LEU A 9 -0.51 13.59 -40.36
CA LEU A 9 0.32 12.39 -40.44
C LEU A 9 0.57 11.96 -41.90
N VAL A 10 -0.47 12.00 -42.73
CA VAL A 10 -0.36 11.72 -44.18
C VAL A 10 0.56 12.73 -44.85
N ASP A 11 0.39 14.02 -44.54
CA ASP A 11 1.12 15.10 -45.18
C ASP A 11 2.61 15.06 -44.80
N ARG A 12 2.93 14.82 -43.53
CA ARG A 12 4.32 14.66 -43.04
C ARG A 12 4.96 13.39 -43.61
N ARG A 13 4.24 12.27 -43.70
CA ARG A 13 4.75 11.05 -44.36
C ARG A 13 5.10 11.32 -45.82
N ARG A 14 4.23 12.04 -46.54
CA ARG A 14 4.47 12.42 -47.95
C ARG A 14 5.63 13.39 -48.09
N ALA A 15 5.76 14.36 -47.18
CA ALA A 15 6.89 15.29 -47.14
C ALA A 15 8.23 14.57 -46.89
N ALA A 16 8.22 13.53 -46.06
CA ALA A 16 9.37 12.64 -45.85
C ALA A 16 9.62 11.65 -47.00
N GLY A 17 8.77 11.63 -48.04
CA GLY A 17 8.90 10.72 -49.19
C GLY A 17 8.67 9.24 -48.87
N LEU A 18 8.04 8.92 -47.72
CA LEU A 18 7.89 7.54 -47.25
C LEU A 18 6.59 6.91 -47.74
N SER A 19 6.62 5.62 -48.09
CA SER A 19 5.41 4.82 -48.25
C SER A 19 4.86 4.40 -46.87
N GLN A 20 3.58 4.02 -46.79
CA GLN A 20 3.01 3.50 -45.53
C GLN A 20 3.78 2.26 -45.01
N GLU A 21 4.30 1.45 -45.92
CA GLU A 21 5.12 0.26 -45.59
C GLU A 21 6.49 0.66 -45.05
N ALA A 22 7.13 1.66 -45.65
CA ALA A 22 8.42 2.17 -45.20
C ALA A 22 8.31 2.84 -43.82
N LEU A 23 7.25 3.63 -43.59
CA LEU A 23 6.99 4.25 -42.28
C LEU A 23 6.72 3.19 -41.22
N ALA A 24 5.90 2.18 -41.54
CA ALA A 24 5.61 1.08 -40.64
C ALA A 24 6.89 0.30 -40.27
N ALA A 25 7.77 0.05 -41.23
CA ALA A 25 9.05 -0.63 -41.00
C ALA A 25 9.99 0.19 -40.10
N GLN A 26 10.04 1.52 -40.24
CA GLN A 26 10.87 2.39 -39.39
C GLN A 26 10.34 2.47 -37.96
N LEU A 27 9.02 2.46 -37.78
CA LEU A 27 8.38 2.52 -36.46
C LEU A 27 8.21 1.14 -35.79
N GLY A 28 8.56 0.05 -36.48
CA GLY A 28 8.39 -1.30 -35.95
C GLY A 28 6.93 -1.76 -35.82
N VAL A 29 6.00 -1.13 -36.55
CA VAL A 29 4.56 -1.43 -36.51
C VAL A 29 4.07 -2.07 -37.81
N SER A 30 2.85 -2.61 -37.81
CA SER A 30 2.26 -3.14 -39.04
C SER A 30 1.81 -2.03 -39.99
N ARG A 31 1.90 -2.25 -41.30
CA ARG A 31 1.34 -1.34 -42.32
C ARG A 31 -0.14 -1.04 -42.07
N GLN A 32 -0.89 -2.03 -41.58
CA GLN A 32 -2.31 -1.89 -41.26
C GLN A 32 -2.53 -0.87 -40.14
N ALA A 33 -1.64 -0.79 -39.13
CA ALA A 33 -1.73 0.19 -38.06
C ALA A 33 -1.58 1.62 -38.61
N VAL A 34 -0.54 1.86 -39.41
CA VAL A 34 -0.33 3.17 -40.08
C VAL A 34 -1.54 3.55 -40.94
N SER A 35 -2.09 2.61 -41.70
CA SER A 35 -3.29 2.85 -42.51
C SER A 35 -4.52 3.21 -41.68
N LYS A 36 -4.65 2.70 -40.45
CA LYS A 36 -5.77 3.04 -39.56
C LYS A 36 -5.59 4.40 -38.92
N TRP A 37 -4.36 4.77 -38.56
CA TRP A 37 -4.02 6.11 -38.07
C TRP A 37 -4.31 7.18 -39.12
N GLU A 38 -3.89 6.95 -40.36
CA GLU A 38 -4.15 7.88 -41.48
C GLU A 38 -5.64 8.00 -41.85
N ARG A 39 -6.48 7.03 -41.45
CA ARG A 39 -7.95 7.07 -41.65
C ARG A 39 -8.72 7.48 -40.40
N SER A 40 -8.05 7.89 -39.33
CA SER A 40 -8.67 8.23 -38.04
C SER A 40 -9.48 7.07 -37.41
N GLU A 41 -9.22 5.83 -37.81
CA GLU A 41 -9.88 4.62 -37.27
C GLU A 41 -9.27 4.16 -35.95
N SER A 42 -8.03 4.57 -35.66
CA SER A 42 -7.34 4.31 -34.40
C SER A 42 -6.33 5.42 -34.11
N SER A 43 -6.01 5.65 -32.84
CA SER A 43 -4.93 6.55 -32.44
C SER A 43 -3.59 5.79 -32.39
N PRO A 44 -2.45 6.43 -32.75
CA PRO A 44 -1.14 5.90 -32.43
C PRO A 44 -0.92 5.93 -30.91
N ASP A 45 -0.25 4.90 -30.38
CA ASP A 45 0.15 4.86 -28.97
C ASP A 45 1.23 5.93 -28.68
N THR A 46 1.43 6.28 -27.42
CA THR A 46 2.39 7.30 -26.98
C THR A 46 3.80 7.07 -27.53
N ASP A 47 4.31 5.84 -27.48
CA ASP A 47 5.63 5.50 -28.02
C ASP A 47 5.72 5.74 -29.54
N ASN A 48 4.64 5.45 -30.27
CA ASN A 48 4.55 5.69 -31.70
C ASN A 48 4.45 7.19 -32.02
N LEU A 49 3.77 7.98 -31.19
CA LEU A 49 3.72 9.43 -31.33
C LEU A 49 5.09 10.08 -31.11
N ILE A 50 5.83 9.64 -30.09
CA ILE A 50 7.20 10.10 -29.83
C ILE A 50 8.11 9.71 -30.99
N ALA A 51 8.02 8.47 -31.48
CA ALA A 51 8.81 8.01 -32.62
C ALA A 51 8.48 8.77 -33.92
N LEU A 52 7.20 9.09 -34.16
CA LEU A 52 6.76 9.92 -35.29
C LEU A 52 7.28 11.36 -35.19
N ALA A 53 7.23 11.97 -34.01
CA ALA A 53 7.76 13.30 -33.75
C ALA A 53 9.28 13.35 -34.02
N ALA A 54 10.02 12.36 -33.50
CA ALA A 54 11.46 12.21 -33.75
C ALA A 54 11.79 11.97 -35.23
N LEU A 55 10.98 11.17 -35.94
CA LEU A 55 11.18 10.84 -37.36
C LEU A 55 10.95 12.05 -38.26
N TYR A 56 9.96 12.89 -37.94
CA TYR A 56 9.66 14.10 -38.71
C TYR A 56 10.43 15.35 -38.24
N GLY A 57 11.13 15.27 -37.09
CA GLY A 57 11.89 16.39 -36.53
C GLY A 57 11.01 17.52 -35.98
N VAL A 58 9.79 17.19 -35.54
CA VAL A 58 8.79 18.14 -35.02
C VAL A 58 8.56 17.88 -33.54
N SER A 59 8.07 18.88 -32.79
CA SER A 59 7.65 18.67 -31.41
C SER A 59 6.37 17.82 -31.36
N LEU A 60 6.13 17.14 -30.22
CA LEU A 60 4.91 16.37 -30.04
C LEU A 60 3.66 17.28 -30.10
N ASP A 61 3.78 18.50 -29.55
CA ASP A 61 2.72 19.50 -29.61
C ASP A 61 2.44 19.97 -31.05
N GLU A 62 3.46 20.14 -31.87
CA GLU A 62 3.30 20.46 -33.30
C GLU A 62 2.64 19.30 -34.06
N LEU A 63 2.98 18.05 -33.72
CA LEU A 63 2.37 16.86 -34.33
C LEU A 63 0.87 16.73 -33.97
N LEU A 64 0.50 17.07 -32.73
CA LEU A 64 -0.87 16.95 -32.21
C LEU A 64 -1.74 18.17 -32.56
N TYR A 65 -1.24 19.38 -32.34
CA TYR A 65 -2.01 20.63 -32.42
C TYR A 65 -1.68 21.50 -33.63
N GLY A 66 -0.50 21.33 -34.23
CA GLY A 66 -0.04 22.05 -35.43
C GLY A 66 0.60 23.41 -35.11
N GLU A 67 1.29 23.99 -36.09
CA GLU A 67 2.09 25.23 -35.99
C GLU A 67 1.35 26.46 -35.41
N ALA A 68 0.01 26.47 -35.42
CA ALA A 68 -0.78 27.62 -34.99
C ALA A 68 -0.77 27.88 -33.46
N ALA A 69 -0.07 27.05 -32.68
CA ALA A 69 -0.03 27.13 -31.21
C ALA A 69 1.36 27.45 -30.62
N SER A 70 2.41 27.64 -31.42
CA SER A 70 3.80 27.75 -30.94
C SER A 70 4.43 29.15 -30.95
N ASP A 71 3.68 30.22 -31.23
CA ASP A 71 4.21 31.58 -31.15
C ASP A 71 4.00 32.20 -29.76
N VAL A 72 4.75 31.74 -28.75
CA VAL A 72 5.08 32.58 -27.58
C VAL A 72 6.56 32.41 -27.22
N ASP A 73 7.22 33.56 -27.25
CA ASP A 73 8.64 33.85 -27.35
C ASP A 73 9.48 33.46 -26.12
N THR A 74 10.73 33.06 -26.37
CA THR A 74 11.77 32.79 -25.37
C THR A 74 12.78 33.93 -25.39
N SER A 75 12.88 34.74 -24.33
CA SER A 75 14.17 35.34 -23.89
C SER A 75 14.09 36.11 -22.57
N ALA A 76 14.94 35.66 -21.63
CA ALA A 76 15.86 36.41 -20.75
C ALA A 76 15.39 37.48 -19.73
N ASP A 77 15.79 37.18 -18.48
CA ASP A 77 16.36 38.00 -17.39
C ASP A 77 15.54 39.03 -16.55
N ASP A 78 15.87 38.93 -15.26
CA ASP A 78 15.85 39.88 -14.13
C ASP A 78 14.53 40.26 -13.41
N ASP A 79 14.48 39.80 -12.16
CA ASP A 79 13.95 40.41 -10.93
C ASP A 79 13.12 41.72 -11.03
N VAL A 80 11.93 41.73 -10.42
CA VAL A 80 11.54 42.61 -9.28
C VAL A 80 10.03 42.44 -8.94
N ASP A 81 9.83 42.41 -7.64
CA ASP A 81 8.65 42.49 -6.76
C ASP A 81 7.39 43.31 -7.16
N ALA A 82 6.29 42.97 -6.47
CA ALA A 82 5.08 43.76 -6.14
C ALA A 82 3.74 43.50 -6.88
N ASN A 83 2.73 43.23 -6.05
CA ASN A 83 1.30 43.02 -6.30
C ASN A 83 0.59 44.10 -7.15
N ASN A 84 -0.39 43.69 -7.99
CA ASN A 84 -1.85 43.86 -7.78
C ASN A 84 -2.68 44.17 -9.07
N TYR A 85 -3.63 43.27 -9.41
CA TYR A 85 -4.81 43.32 -10.35
C TYR A 85 -4.60 43.90 -11.79
N ASP A 86 -5.16 43.36 -12.88
CA ASP A 86 -6.53 42.91 -13.11
C ASP A 86 -6.67 42.12 -14.45
N GLU A 87 -7.79 41.41 -14.58
CA GLU A 87 -8.32 40.53 -15.64
C GLU A 87 -7.90 40.74 -17.12
N THR A 88 -7.73 39.63 -17.87
CA THR A 88 -8.75 39.20 -18.86
C THR A 88 -8.51 37.78 -19.42
N GLU A 89 -9.62 37.04 -19.40
CA GLU A 89 -10.01 35.72 -19.90
C GLU A 89 -9.22 34.99 -20.98
N GLY A 90 -9.21 33.66 -20.83
CA GLY A 90 -8.88 32.67 -21.87
C GLY A 90 -9.04 31.22 -21.40
N THR A 91 -10.21 30.90 -20.84
CA THR A 91 -10.73 29.55 -20.53
C THR A 91 -10.49 28.53 -21.65
N GLU A 92 -10.14 27.29 -21.29
CA GLU A 92 -10.83 26.02 -21.62
C GLU A 92 -9.93 24.85 -21.13
N SER A 93 -10.34 23.87 -20.31
CA SER A 93 -11.63 23.23 -20.09
C SER A 93 -11.68 22.63 -18.66
N SER A 94 -12.52 23.21 -17.80
CA SER A 94 -12.91 22.65 -16.49
C SER A 94 -13.97 21.56 -16.68
N THR A 95 -13.83 20.43 -15.96
CA THR A 95 -15.00 19.68 -15.49
C THR A 95 -15.11 19.90 -13.99
N GLU A 96 -15.68 21.04 -13.61
CA GLU A 96 -15.84 21.47 -12.22
C GLU A 96 -17.14 20.92 -11.63
N HIS A 97 -17.03 19.91 -10.78
CA HIS A 97 -17.86 19.81 -9.60
C HIS A 97 -17.07 20.45 -8.45
N VAL A 98 -17.61 21.49 -7.81
CA VAL A 98 -16.93 22.26 -6.76
C VAL A 98 -17.59 21.93 -5.41
N ASP A 99 -16.78 21.72 -4.38
CA ASP A 99 -17.19 21.52 -2.99
C ASP A 99 -17.56 22.88 -2.33
N PRO A 100 -18.45 22.94 -1.32
CA PRO A 100 -18.78 24.17 -0.57
C PRO A 100 -17.59 25.00 -0.06
N ASP A 101 -16.40 24.40 0.12
CA ASP A 101 -15.18 25.12 0.55
C ASP A 101 -14.33 25.70 -0.63
N GLY A 102 -14.83 25.64 -1.87
CA GLY A 102 -14.22 26.35 -3.02
C GLY A 102 -12.97 25.70 -3.61
N LYS A 103 -12.69 24.43 -3.28
CA LYS A 103 -11.58 23.66 -3.89
C LYS A 103 -12.11 22.87 -5.11
N PRO A 104 -11.42 22.88 -6.27
CA PRO A 104 -11.81 22.09 -7.43
C PRO A 104 -11.65 20.59 -7.14
N LEU A 105 -12.70 19.81 -7.36
CA LEU A 105 -12.71 18.35 -7.16
C LEU A 105 -11.79 17.63 -8.16
N VAL A 106 -11.66 18.19 -9.37
CA VAL A 106 -10.78 17.70 -10.42
C VAL A 106 -10.13 18.92 -11.07
N ASP A 107 -8.81 19.05 -10.95
CA ASP A 107 -8.00 20.06 -11.63
C ASP A 107 -7.09 19.37 -12.64
N ILE A 108 -7.13 19.80 -13.90
CA ILE A 108 -6.33 19.25 -15.00
C ILE A 108 -5.54 20.42 -15.57
N SER A 109 -4.25 20.47 -15.23
CA SER A 109 -3.36 21.56 -15.61
C SER A 109 -2.13 21.01 -16.33
N LEU A 110 -1.81 21.52 -17.53
CA LEU A 110 -0.66 21.04 -18.31
C LEU A 110 0.68 21.19 -17.56
N ALA A 111 0.80 22.24 -16.73
CA ALA A 111 1.98 22.52 -15.92
C ALA A 111 2.04 21.72 -14.60
N ARG A 112 0.89 21.26 -14.11
CA ARG A 112 0.76 20.69 -12.75
C ARG A 112 0.29 19.24 -12.75
N GLY A 113 -0.17 18.71 -13.87
CA GLY A 113 -0.70 17.35 -13.99
C GLY A 113 -2.20 17.26 -13.73
N ILE A 114 -2.66 16.05 -13.42
CA ILE A 114 -4.06 15.74 -13.06
C ILE A 114 -4.15 15.64 -11.54
N HIS A 115 -5.01 16.42 -10.93
CA HIS A 115 -5.27 16.42 -9.50
C HIS A 115 -6.75 16.08 -9.26
N VAL A 116 -7.02 15.02 -8.51
CA VAL A 116 -8.38 14.59 -8.14
C VAL A 116 -8.46 14.60 -6.62
N VAL A 117 -9.37 15.40 -6.07
CA VAL A 117 -9.63 15.48 -4.63
C VAL A 117 -11.04 14.98 -4.38
N ASP A 118 -11.21 13.99 -3.51
CA ASP A 118 -12.50 13.62 -2.94
C ASP A 118 -12.60 14.17 -1.50
N PRO A 119 -13.17 15.37 -1.30
CA PRO A 119 -13.31 16.02 0.01
C PRO A 119 -14.26 15.23 0.94
N ASN A 120 -15.18 14.43 0.38
CA ASN A 120 -16.06 13.58 1.17
C ASN A 120 -15.34 12.37 1.76
N LYS A 121 -14.17 11.99 1.25
CA LYS A 121 -13.33 10.90 1.78
C LYS A 121 -11.97 11.36 2.30
N GLY A 122 -11.54 12.57 1.98
CA GLY A 122 -10.19 13.08 2.25
C GLY A 122 -9.12 12.37 1.42
N GLU A 123 -9.49 11.88 0.23
CA GLU A 123 -8.59 11.21 -0.71
C GLU A 123 -8.10 12.23 -1.75
N GLU A 124 -6.80 12.35 -1.95
CA GLU A 124 -6.19 13.16 -2.99
C GLU A 124 -5.29 12.31 -3.88
N VAL A 125 -5.42 12.46 -5.19
CA VAL A 125 -4.61 11.78 -6.19
C VAL A 125 -4.04 12.83 -7.12
N HIS A 126 -2.72 12.91 -7.17
CA HIS A 126 -1.98 13.80 -8.05
C HIS A 126 -1.12 12.97 -9.00
N VAL A 127 -1.27 13.19 -10.29
CA VAL A 127 -0.46 12.57 -11.34
C VAL A 127 0.22 13.68 -12.11
N GLY A 128 1.53 13.84 -11.90
CA GLY A 128 2.33 14.89 -12.51
C GLY A 128 3.70 14.41 -12.96
N TRP A 129 4.51 15.36 -13.42
CA TRP A 129 5.88 15.09 -13.87
C TRP A 129 6.82 14.62 -12.74
N SER A 130 6.47 14.93 -11.48
CA SER A 130 7.16 14.41 -10.29
C SER A 130 6.82 12.95 -9.98
N GLY A 131 5.75 12.41 -10.56
CA GLY A 131 5.25 11.09 -10.26
C GLY A 131 3.76 11.04 -9.95
N ILE A 132 3.35 9.94 -9.35
CA ILE A 132 1.99 9.69 -8.86
C ILE A 132 2.03 9.82 -7.34
N HIS A 133 1.29 10.78 -6.79
CA HIS A 133 1.04 10.89 -5.36
C HIS A 133 -0.41 10.51 -5.08
N VAL A 134 -0.64 9.66 -4.10
CA VAL A 134 -1.96 9.30 -3.58
C VAL A 134 -1.88 9.51 -2.08
N ALA A 135 -2.66 10.43 -1.54
CA ALA A 135 -2.74 10.63 -0.10
C ALA A 135 -4.19 10.52 0.39
N ASN A 136 -4.34 10.05 1.61
CA ASN A 136 -5.61 9.98 2.32
C ASN A 136 -5.44 10.67 3.65
N GLU A 137 -5.85 11.92 3.77
CA GLU A 137 -5.67 12.73 4.99
C GLU A 137 -6.41 12.14 6.20
N ARG A 138 -7.52 11.43 5.99
CA ARG A 138 -8.31 10.87 7.10
C ARG A 138 -7.70 9.61 7.70
N LYS A 139 -7.05 8.81 6.86
CA LYS A 139 -6.30 7.61 7.28
C LYS A 139 -4.82 7.89 7.47
N GLY A 140 -4.35 9.07 7.08
CA GLY A 140 -2.93 9.40 7.07
C GLY A 140 -2.09 8.49 6.17
N GLU A 141 -2.65 7.95 5.09
CA GLU A 141 -1.91 7.08 4.16
C GLU A 141 -1.35 7.95 3.03
N GLU A 142 -0.05 7.89 2.75
CA GLU A 142 0.56 8.57 1.60
C GLU A 142 1.39 7.60 0.76
N VAL A 143 1.21 7.64 -0.56
CA VAL A 143 1.92 6.83 -1.53
C VAL A 143 2.45 7.75 -2.62
N HIS A 144 3.76 7.76 -2.80
CA HIS A 144 4.43 8.49 -3.85
C HIS A 144 5.23 7.55 -4.74
N VAL A 145 5.00 7.63 -6.05
CA VAL A 145 5.71 6.87 -7.08
C VAL A 145 6.38 7.85 -8.02
N GLY A 146 7.70 7.99 -7.95
CA GLY A 146 8.44 8.95 -8.77
C GLY A 146 9.79 8.43 -9.23
N PRO A 147 10.56 9.26 -9.98
CA PRO A 147 11.91 8.92 -10.44
C PRO A 147 12.91 8.73 -9.29
N GLY A 148 12.59 9.19 -8.08
CA GLY A 148 13.33 8.89 -6.84
C GLY A 148 12.98 7.55 -6.19
N GLY A 149 12.01 6.81 -6.73
CA GLY A 149 11.51 5.53 -6.24
C GLY A 149 10.10 5.59 -5.64
N LEU A 150 9.69 4.49 -5.00
CA LEU A 150 8.37 4.28 -4.39
C LEU A 150 8.46 4.56 -2.89
N HIS A 151 7.64 5.47 -2.39
CA HIS A 151 7.49 5.78 -0.98
C HIS A 151 6.06 5.50 -0.57
N ILE A 152 5.85 4.68 0.45
CA ILE A 152 4.55 4.40 1.05
C ILE A 152 4.75 4.69 2.53
N ASP A 153 4.12 5.74 3.06
CA ASP A 153 4.18 6.07 4.48
C ASP A 153 2.73 6.02 5.03
N THR A 154 2.51 5.32 6.13
CA THR A 154 1.23 5.33 6.87
C THR A 154 1.41 6.04 8.21
N LEU A 155 0.64 7.12 8.44
CA LEU A 155 0.61 7.91 9.68
C LEU A 155 -0.28 7.30 10.77
N GLU A 156 -1.04 6.24 10.48
CA GLU A 156 -1.70 5.43 11.53
C GLU A 156 -0.64 4.81 12.47
N ASP A 157 -1.02 4.54 13.73
CA ASP A 157 -0.18 4.14 14.89
C ASP A 157 0.80 2.96 14.63
N ASP A 158 0.62 2.27 13.50
CA ASP A 158 1.35 1.12 13.01
C ASP A 158 2.67 1.51 12.31
N GLY A 159 2.80 2.76 11.84
CA GLY A 159 4.05 3.37 11.37
C GLY A 159 4.78 2.62 10.25
N HIS A 160 4.03 1.95 9.37
CA HIS A 160 4.60 1.17 8.29
C HIS A 160 5.08 2.10 7.16
N SER A 161 6.37 2.04 6.88
CA SER A 161 6.98 2.85 5.80
C SER A 161 7.77 1.94 4.88
N VAL A 162 7.47 1.99 3.58
CA VAL A 162 8.20 1.25 2.55
C VAL A 162 8.77 2.26 1.58
N ARG A 163 10.10 2.31 1.50
CA ARG A 163 10.83 3.19 0.60
C ARG A 163 11.72 2.37 -0.32
N THR A 164 11.57 2.52 -1.62
CA THR A 164 12.55 2.04 -2.58
C THR A 164 13.37 3.21 -3.05
N ASN A 165 14.69 3.07 -2.95
CA ASN A 165 15.61 4.06 -3.46
C ASN A 165 15.97 3.74 -4.92
N GLY A 166 16.39 4.75 -5.67
CA GLY A 166 16.83 4.59 -7.07
C GLY A 166 18.07 3.71 -7.26
N ASP A 167 18.78 3.36 -6.18
CA ASP A 167 19.91 2.42 -6.17
C ASP A 167 19.49 0.94 -6.05
N GLY A 168 18.18 0.67 -5.90
CA GLY A 168 17.61 -0.67 -5.75
C GLY A 168 17.53 -1.16 -4.30
N THR A 169 17.98 -0.35 -3.33
CA THR A 169 17.79 -0.64 -1.90
C THR A 169 16.35 -0.40 -1.47
N VAL A 170 15.90 -1.17 -0.48
CA VAL A 170 14.52 -1.12 0.02
C VAL A 170 14.59 -0.90 1.53
N THR A 171 13.97 0.16 2.03
CA THR A 171 13.84 0.42 3.46
C THR A 171 12.42 0.11 3.90
N ILE A 172 12.26 -0.78 4.87
CA ILE A 172 10.95 -1.15 5.44
C ILE A 172 11.02 -0.87 6.95
N ASP A 173 10.16 0.00 7.46
CA ASP A 173 10.05 0.35 8.88
C ASP A 173 11.38 0.80 9.53
N GLY A 174 12.24 1.46 8.76
CA GLY A 174 13.56 1.93 9.18
C GLY A 174 14.70 0.92 9.05
N GLU A 175 14.44 -0.33 8.65
CA GLU A 175 15.49 -1.29 8.27
C GLU A 175 15.77 -1.21 6.76
N THR A 176 17.02 -0.96 6.38
CA THR A 176 17.45 -0.93 4.97
C THR A 176 17.95 -2.30 4.53
N PHE A 177 17.44 -2.77 3.40
CA PHE A 177 17.78 -4.02 2.74
C PHE A 177 18.45 -3.74 1.40
N SER A 178 19.41 -4.59 1.03
CA SER A 178 20.13 -4.45 -0.23
C SER A 178 19.28 -4.79 -1.46
N SER A 179 18.22 -5.58 -1.27
CA SER A 179 17.28 -5.95 -2.32
C SER A 179 15.91 -6.32 -1.76
N TRP A 180 14.88 -6.22 -2.61
CA TRP A 180 13.54 -6.74 -2.34
C TRP A 180 13.53 -8.22 -1.95
N LYS A 181 14.44 -9.03 -2.51
CA LYS A 181 14.53 -10.46 -2.20
C LYS A 181 15.04 -10.70 -0.78
N GLU A 182 16.05 -9.95 -0.34
CA GLU A 182 16.57 -10.03 1.02
C GLU A 182 15.53 -9.58 2.05
N ALA A 183 14.84 -8.47 1.76
CA ALA A 183 13.74 -7.99 2.59
C ALA A 183 12.64 -9.07 2.71
N HIS A 184 12.23 -9.65 1.57
CA HIS A 184 11.22 -10.71 1.53
C HIS A 184 11.66 -11.96 2.29
N ASP A 185 12.86 -12.48 2.06
CA ASP A 185 13.37 -13.67 2.75
C ASP A 185 13.45 -13.46 4.28
N LYS A 186 13.90 -12.27 4.74
CA LYS A 186 14.04 -11.96 6.17
C LYS A 186 12.70 -11.71 6.85
N LEU A 187 11.74 -11.10 6.16
CA LEU A 187 10.41 -10.80 6.69
C LEU A 187 9.47 -12.02 6.64
N ASP A 188 9.55 -12.88 5.62
CA ASP A 188 8.68 -14.07 5.50
C ASP A 188 9.07 -15.21 6.47
N HIS A 189 10.33 -15.31 6.86
CA HIS A 189 10.79 -16.38 7.76
C HIS A 189 10.46 -16.13 9.24
N HIS A 190 10.09 -14.90 9.61
CA HIS A 190 9.75 -14.51 10.98
C HIS A 190 8.24 -14.28 11.14
N GLY A 191 7.46 -15.33 10.91
CA GLY A 191 5.98 -15.34 10.93
C GLY A 191 5.27 -15.02 12.26
N LYS A 192 5.85 -14.20 13.15
CA LYS A 192 5.25 -13.72 14.41
C LYS A 192 5.77 -12.36 14.90
N HIS A 193 6.23 -11.46 14.02
CA HIS A 193 6.49 -10.09 14.48
C HIS A 193 5.21 -9.26 14.36
N PHE A 194 4.75 -8.82 15.53
CA PHE A 194 3.67 -7.86 15.70
C PHE A 194 3.94 -6.60 14.85
N HIS A 195 2.91 -6.09 14.19
CA HIS A 195 3.02 -4.98 13.24
C HIS A 195 3.23 -3.64 13.95
N THR A 196 2.74 -3.52 15.18
CA THR A 196 2.87 -2.30 15.99
C THR A 196 4.20 -2.23 16.75
N LYS A 197 4.75 -1.01 16.91
CA LYS A 197 5.94 -0.74 17.76
C LYS A 197 5.78 -1.28 19.19
N ILE A 198 4.54 -1.27 19.70
CA ILE A 198 4.16 -1.76 21.02
C ILE A 198 4.27 -3.30 21.09
N GLY A 199 3.80 -4.01 20.07
CA GLY A 199 3.91 -5.47 20.01
C GLY A 199 5.36 -5.96 19.94
N ARG A 200 6.25 -5.22 19.26
CA ARG A 200 7.70 -5.51 19.24
C ARG A 200 8.32 -5.41 20.63
N ALA A 201 8.03 -4.33 21.37
CA ALA A 201 8.51 -4.14 22.73
C ALA A 201 7.90 -5.15 23.73
N TRP A 202 6.66 -5.59 23.48
CA TRP A 202 5.99 -6.61 24.28
C TRP A 202 6.68 -7.97 24.21
N ASN A 203 7.14 -8.40 23.03
CA ASN A 203 7.83 -9.69 22.89
C ASN A 203 9.28 -9.67 23.41
N GLU A 204 9.91 -8.49 23.43
CA GLU A 204 11.26 -8.31 23.95
C GLU A 204 11.29 -8.35 25.50
N PHE A 205 10.16 -8.10 26.15
CA PHE A 205 10.06 -8.16 27.59
C PHE A 205 10.06 -9.63 28.09
N PRO A 206 11.05 -10.04 28.92
CA PRO A 206 11.23 -11.44 29.32
C PRO A 206 10.24 -11.87 30.43
N PHE A 207 8.94 -11.75 30.16
CA PHE A 207 7.88 -12.06 31.11
C PHE A 207 7.94 -13.51 31.65
N PRO A 208 8.18 -14.56 30.83
CA PRO A 208 8.32 -15.92 31.35
C PRO A 208 9.47 -16.06 32.37
N ALA A 209 10.58 -15.35 32.16
CA ALA A 209 11.71 -15.34 33.10
C ALA A 209 11.34 -14.66 34.43
N LEU A 210 10.55 -13.57 34.36
CA LEU A 210 10.02 -12.89 35.55
C LEU A 210 9.08 -13.82 36.33
N VAL A 211 8.20 -14.55 35.64
CA VAL A 211 7.30 -15.53 36.24
C VAL A 211 8.07 -16.64 36.96
N VAL A 212 9.16 -17.15 36.37
CA VAL A 212 10.03 -18.16 36.99
C VAL A 212 10.74 -17.59 38.22
N LEU A 213 11.24 -16.35 38.15
CA LEU A 213 11.86 -15.68 39.30
C LEU A 213 10.86 -15.48 40.45
N ALA A 214 9.63 -15.05 40.12
CA ALA A 214 8.55 -14.90 41.09
C ALA A 214 8.14 -16.24 41.72
N TYR A 215 8.11 -17.32 40.93
CA TYR A 215 7.87 -18.68 41.42
C TYR A 215 8.94 -19.12 42.43
N LEU A 216 10.21 -18.93 42.09
CA LEU A 216 11.33 -19.25 42.97
C LEU A 216 11.29 -18.42 44.26
N ALA A 217 11.00 -17.13 44.16
CA ALA A 217 10.86 -16.25 45.32
C ALA A 217 9.71 -16.70 46.23
N LEU A 218 8.54 -17.04 45.66
CA LEU A 218 7.39 -17.51 46.43
C LEU A 218 7.67 -18.87 47.12
N GLY A 219 8.36 -19.78 46.43
CA GLY A 219 8.77 -21.06 46.98
C GLY A 219 9.78 -20.93 48.14
N ILE A 220 10.73 -20.01 48.02
CA ILE A 220 11.78 -19.79 49.04
C ILE A 220 11.25 -18.99 50.24
N ILE A 221 10.45 -17.95 50.00
CA ILE A 221 9.99 -17.02 51.05
C ILE A 221 8.75 -17.56 51.77
N CYS A 222 7.78 -18.08 51.02
CA CYS A 222 6.50 -18.53 51.58
C CYS A 222 6.41 -20.05 51.76
N GLY A 223 7.37 -20.83 51.23
CA GLY A 223 7.35 -22.30 51.30
C GLY A 223 6.23 -22.97 50.49
N THR A 224 5.47 -22.19 49.72
CA THR A 224 4.24 -22.63 49.04
C THR A 224 4.50 -23.00 47.58
N TRP A 225 5.38 -23.98 47.36
CA TRP A 225 5.75 -24.49 46.03
C TRP A 225 4.56 -24.91 45.16
N GLY A 226 3.51 -25.47 45.80
CA GLY A 226 2.28 -25.87 45.10
C GLY A 226 1.44 -24.69 44.61
N MET A 227 1.36 -23.61 45.38
CA MET A 227 0.62 -22.40 45.00
C MET A 227 1.37 -21.60 43.92
N GLY A 228 2.69 -21.68 43.90
CA GLY A 228 3.50 -21.05 42.86
C GLY A 228 3.20 -21.57 41.45
N LEU A 229 2.69 -22.81 41.30
CA LEU A 229 2.35 -23.36 39.98
C LEU A 229 1.27 -22.55 39.25
N PHE A 230 0.44 -21.80 39.98
CA PHE A 230 -0.56 -20.92 39.38
C PHE A 230 0.05 -19.74 38.61
N LEU A 231 1.29 -19.34 38.93
CA LEU A 231 2.00 -18.27 38.20
C LEU A 231 2.30 -18.65 36.75
N VAL A 232 2.43 -19.94 36.44
CA VAL A 232 2.69 -20.41 35.06
C VAL A 232 1.50 -20.14 34.14
N PHE A 233 0.27 -20.12 34.68
CA PHE A 233 -0.93 -19.78 33.90
C PHE A 233 -1.01 -18.31 33.50
N LEU A 234 -0.16 -17.46 34.08
CA LEU A 234 -0.03 -16.07 33.69
C LEU A 234 0.69 -15.92 32.33
N ILE A 235 1.53 -16.88 31.96
CA ILE A 235 2.30 -16.85 30.70
C ILE A 235 1.36 -16.92 29.48
N PRO A 236 0.44 -17.91 29.35
CA PRO A 236 -0.52 -17.92 28.25
C PRO A 236 -1.43 -16.69 28.18
N VAL A 237 -1.78 -16.12 29.34
CA VAL A 237 -2.60 -14.90 29.42
C VAL A 237 -1.81 -13.69 28.93
N TYR A 238 -0.54 -13.58 29.29
CA TYR A 238 0.36 -12.52 28.84
C TYR A 238 0.55 -12.55 27.32
N GLU A 239 0.85 -13.72 26.76
CA GLU A 239 1.01 -13.91 25.31
C GLU A 239 -0.28 -13.55 24.55
N ALA A 240 -1.44 -14.00 25.05
CA ALA A 240 -2.74 -13.67 24.45
C ALA A 240 -3.07 -12.17 24.53
N MET A 241 -2.52 -11.46 25.52
CA MET A 241 -2.70 -10.02 25.67
C MET A 241 -1.84 -9.24 24.68
N GLY A 242 -0.62 -9.71 24.38
CA GLY A 242 0.20 -9.18 23.27
C GLY A 242 -0.49 -9.34 21.92
N ASP A 243 -1.02 -10.54 21.64
CA ASP A 243 -1.82 -10.83 20.43
C ASP A 243 -3.08 -9.95 20.31
N PHE A 244 -3.69 -9.59 21.44
CA PHE A 244 -4.85 -8.69 21.45
C PHE A 244 -4.49 -7.24 21.15
N ILE A 245 -3.38 -6.74 21.72
CA ILE A 245 -2.93 -5.37 21.50
C ILE A 245 -2.59 -5.14 20.02
N ASP A 246 -2.02 -6.15 19.34
CA ASP A 246 -1.63 -6.02 17.94
C ASP A 246 -2.77 -6.25 16.94
N ARG A 247 -3.73 -7.14 17.24
CA ARG A 247 -4.76 -7.54 16.26
C ARG A 247 -6.20 -7.22 16.67
N HIS A 248 -6.40 -6.56 17.81
CA HIS A 248 -7.71 -6.25 18.41
C HIS A 248 -8.71 -7.43 18.46
N HIS A 249 -8.25 -8.68 18.40
CA HIS A 249 -9.11 -9.86 18.36
C HIS A 249 -9.55 -10.29 19.78
N LEU A 250 -10.54 -9.60 20.33
CA LEU A 250 -11.14 -9.88 21.65
C LEU A 250 -11.57 -11.35 21.82
N SER A 251 -12.07 -11.99 20.76
CA SER A 251 -12.58 -13.37 20.83
C SER A 251 -11.49 -14.41 21.14
N LYS A 252 -10.27 -14.23 20.63
CA LYS A 252 -9.15 -15.13 20.91
C LYS A 252 -8.64 -14.95 22.34
N LEU A 253 -8.54 -13.69 22.81
CA LEU A 253 -8.13 -13.39 24.17
C LEU A 253 -9.11 -13.99 25.19
N ILE A 254 -10.42 -13.77 25.00
CA ILE A 254 -11.45 -14.30 25.90
C ILE A 254 -11.39 -15.84 25.94
N GLY A 255 -11.19 -16.49 24.79
CA GLY A 255 -11.04 -17.94 24.72
C GLY A 255 -9.85 -18.46 25.54
N VAL A 256 -8.65 -17.87 25.34
CA VAL A 256 -7.43 -18.28 26.04
C VAL A 256 -7.51 -17.98 27.54
N VAL A 257 -7.99 -16.80 27.91
CA VAL A 257 -8.13 -16.40 29.33
C VAL A 257 -9.16 -17.27 30.06
N CYS A 258 -10.33 -17.52 29.46
CA CYS A 258 -11.32 -18.40 30.07
C CYS A 258 -10.83 -19.84 30.19
N ALA A 259 -10.13 -20.38 29.18
CA ALA A 259 -9.59 -21.74 29.22
C ALA A 259 -8.49 -21.89 30.28
N THR A 260 -7.55 -20.95 30.34
CA THR A 260 -6.45 -20.95 31.32
C THR A 260 -6.96 -20.75 32.74
N ALA A 261 -7.92 -19.84 32.96
CA ALA A 261 -8.57 -19.65 34.25
C ALA A 261 -9.36 -20.89 34.68
N ALA A 262 -10.05 -21.57 33.75
CA ALA A 262 -10.75 -22.82 34.05
C ALA A 262 -9.78 -23.94 34.45
N ILE A 263 -8.67 -24.13 33.72
CA ILE A 263 -7.64 -25.11 34.07
C ILE A 263 -7.03 -24.78 35.45
N ALA A 264 -6.67 -23.53 35.70
CA ALA A 264 -6.14 -23.08 36.98
C ALA A 264 -7.14 -23.34 38.13
N TRP A 265 -8.43 -23.05 37.93
CA TRP A 265 -9.47 -23.32 38.90
C TRP A 265 -9.65 -24.81 39.21
N PHE A 266 -9.64 -25.67 38.19
CA PHE A 266 -9.72 -27.13 38.39
C PHE A 266 -8.48 -27.69 39.09
N LEU A 267 -7.28 -27.20 38.76
CA LEU A 267 -6.04 -27.56 39.45
C LEU A 267 -6.05 -27.08 40.92
N TYR A 268 -6.61 -25.90 41.18
CA TYR A 268 -6.83 -25.41 42.55
C TYR A 268 -7.77 -26.32 43.34
N MET A 269 -8.92 -26.70 42.77
CA MET A 269 -9.83 -27.66 43.41
C MET A 269 -9.19 -29.03 43.67
N TRP A 270 -8.38 -29.52 42.73
CA TRP A 270 -7.69 -30.80 42.87
C TRP A 270 -6.58 -30.75 43.94
N LEU A 271 -5.67 -29.77 43.85
CA LEU A 271 -4.45 -29.72 44.64
C LEU A 271 -4.68 -29.14 46.04
N CYS A 272 -5.59 -28.18 46.18
CA CYS A 272 -5.78 -27.44 47.44
C CYS A 272 -6.98 -27.94 48.24
N LEU A 273 -8.05 -28.36 47.56
CA LEU A 273 -9.26 -28.85 48.23
C LEU A 273 -9.33 -30.39 48.30
N ALA A 274 -8.40 -31.10 47.64
CA ALA A 274 -8.41 -32.57 47.51
C ALA A 274 -9.76 -33.13 47.01
N GLN A 275 -10.49 -32.33 46.23
CA GLN A 275 -11.79 -32.67 45.65
C GLN A 275 -11.63 -32.85 44.13
N PRO A 276 -11.31 -34.06 43.64
CA PRO A 276 -11.24 -34.32 42.21
C PRO A 276 -12.64 -34.31 41.59
N HIS A 277 -13.01 -33.20 40.94
CA HIS A 277 -14.28 -33.12 40.23
C HIS A 277 -14.14 -33.68 38.81
N PRO A 278 -14.96 -34.66 38.36
CA PRO A 278 -14.77 -35.36 37.07
C PRO A 278 -14.93 -34.46 35.83
N ALA A 279 -15.43 -33.24 35.98
CA ALA A 279 -15.61 -32.27 34.88
C ALA A 279 -14.31 -31.80 34.22
N TRP A 280 -13.13 -32.06 34.78
CA TRP A 280 -11.85 -31.77 34.10
C TRP A 280 -11.71 -32.47 32.74
N VAL A 281 -12.44 -33.58 32.53
CA VAL A 281 -12.52 -34.29 31.24
C VAL A 281 -13.07 -33.38 30.13
N ILE A 282 -13.91 -32.39 30.46
CA ILE A 282 -14.43 -31.39 29.50
C ILE A 282 -13.31 -30.48 28.98
N LEU A 283 -12.24 -30.24 29.75
CA LEU A 283 -11.11 -29.44 29.28
C LEU A 283 -10.27 -30.20 28.24
N ILE A 284 -10.23 -31.54 28.32
CA ILE A 284 -9.58 -32.38 27.28
C ILE A 284 -10.37 -32.35 25.97
N THR A 285 -11.69 -32.15 26.02
CA THR A 285 -12.50 -32.11 24.80
C THR A 285 -12.34 -30.81 24.02
N ILE A 286 -11.93 -29.70 24.64
CA ILE A 286 -11.72 -28.41 23.98
C ILE A 286 -10.69 -28.48 22.83
N PRO A 287 -9.43 -28.93 23.04
CA PRO A 287 -8.45 -29.04 21.94
C PRO A 287 -8.87 -30.06 20.89
N PHE A 288 -9.59 -31.11 21.30
CA PHE A 288 -10.15 -32.10 20.38
C PHE A 288 -11.23 -31.49 19.47
N ILE A 289 -12.11 -30.65 20.03
CA ILE A 289 -13.16 -29.93 19.29
C ILE A 289 -12.53 -28.90 18.35
N GLU A 290 -11.52 -28.15 18.78
CA GLU A 290 -10.81 -27.21 17.89
C GLU A 290 -10.10 -27.91 16.73
N ALA A 291 -9.43 -29.04 17.00
CA ALA A 291 -8.80 -29.87 15.98
C ALA A 291 -9.83 -30.42 14.99
N LEU A 292 -10.98 -30.89 15.49
CA LEU A 292 -12.09 -31.38 14.68
C LEU A 292 -12.69 -30.27 13.82
N MET A 293 -12.90 -29.06 14.36
CA MET A 293 -13.40 -27.91 13.61
C MET A 293 -12.42 -27.48 12.52
N CYS A 294 -11.12 -27.43 12.81
CA CYS A 294 -10.09 -27.13 11.81
C CYS A 294 -10.06 -28.19 10.69
N TRP A 295 -10.15 -29.47 11.07
CA TRP A 295 -10.21 -30.57 10.11
C TRP A 295 -11.45 -30.49 9.21
N CYS A 296 -12.63 -30.27 9.79
CA CYS A 296 -13.89 -30.09 9.07
C CYS A 296 -13.81 -28.89 8.11
N ARG A 297 -13.29 -27.75 8.56
CA ARG A 297 -13.11 -26.55 7.71
C ARG A 297 -12.18 -26.82 6.53
N LYS A 298 -11.07 -27.54 6.78
CA LYS A 298 -10.09 -27.91 5.73
C LYS A 298 -10.71 -28.88 4.72
N GLN A 299 -11.52 -29.83 5.18
CA GLN A 299 -12.25 -30.77 4.32
C GLN A 299 -13.32 -30.07 3.48
N TRP A 300 -14.04 -29.10 4.04
CA TRP A 300 -15.08 -28.38 3.33
C TRP A 300 -14.51 -27.48 2.21
N LYS A 301 -13.33 -26.88 2.42
CA LYS A 301 -12.62 -26.14 1.36
C LYS A 301 -12.17 -27.04 0.21
N ARG A 302 -11.67 -28.25 0.49
CA ARG A 302 -11.28 -29.21 -0.56
C ARG A 302 -12.46 -29.65 -1.43
N ARG A 303 -13.65 -29.81 -0.84
CA ARG A 303 -14.88 -30.18 -1.57
C ARG A 303 -15.47 -29.08 -2.43
N LYS A 304 -15.12 -27.80 -2.20
CA LYS A 304 -15.55 -26.68 -3.04
C LYS A 304 -14.62 -26.41 -4.23
N GLN A 305 -13.43 -27.01 -4.22
CA GLN A 305 -12.40 -26.85 -5.27
C GLN A 305 -12.30 -28.08 -6.20
N ALA A 306 -13.06 -29.14 -5.93
CA ALA A 306 -13.20 -30.34 -6.75
C ALA A 306 -14.59 -30.38 -7.35
#